data_AF-A0A6J6VMS4-F1
#
_entry.id   AF-A0A6J6VMS4-F1
#
_cell.length_a   1.000
_cell.length_b   1.000
_cell.length_c   1.000
_cell.angle_alpha   90.00
_cell.angle_beta   90.00
_cell.angle_gamma   90.00
#
_symmetry.space_group_name_H-M   'P 1'
#
loop_
_entity.id
_entity.type
_entity.pdbx_description
1 polymer ?
#
loop_
_entity_poly.entity_id
_entity_poly.type
_entity_poly.pdbx_seq_one_letter_code
_entity_poly.pdbx_strand_id
1 'polypeptide(L)'
;MSYFPNWKVSGADGPYRVTPNLMVVIPTSTHVRLHYGYVGIDLLSMLLSAFGIVGVAWLFLAKPEPVRDALFDPLGWTDDLVANRIGPTVIVEAKHPADDSQPWWPPIPTAPPQPEP
;
A
#
# COMPACT_ATOMS: atom_id res chain seq x y z
N MET A 1 24.52 -10.88 17.47
CA MET A 1 24.45 -12.25 18.04
C MET A 1 24.17 -13.21 16.89
N SER A 2 25.12 -14.05 16.47
CA SER A 2 24.89 -15.05 15.41
C SER A 2 24.56 -16.40 16.04
N TYR A 3 23.28 -16.64 16.29
CA TYR A 3 22.76 -17.95 16.68
C TYR A 3 21.89 -18.46 15.52
N PHE A 4 22.30 -19.56 14.89
CA PHE A 4 21.59 -20.17 13.78
C PHE A 4 21.05 -21.54 14.23
N PRO A 5 19.85 -21.61 14.83
CA PRO A 5 19.30 -22.87 15.37
C PRO A 5 18.92 -23.90 14.31
N ASN A 6 18.95 -23.53 13.03
CA ASN A 6 18.44 -24.35 11.91
C ASN A 6 19.43 -25.42 11.42
N TRP A 7 20.63 -25.48 12.01
CA TRP A 7 21.61 -26.51 11.69
C TRP A 7 21.23 -27.84 12.32
N LYS A 8 21.03 -28.86 11.48
CA LYS A 8 20.75 -30.23 11.89
C LYS A 8 21.91 -31.13 11.49
N VAL A 9 22.26 -32.04 12.37
CA VAL A 9 23.38 -32.97 12.17
C VAL A 9 22.88 -34.40 12.19
N SER A 10 23.48 -35.25 11.36
CA SER A 10 23.27 -36.69 11.36
C SER A 10 24.61 -37.41 11.49
N GLY A 11 24.67 -38.48 12.27
CA GLY A 11 25.91 -39.21 12.57
C GLY A 11 26.80 -38.54 13.62
N ALA A 12 26.27 -37.55 14.35
CA ALA A 12 26.93 -36.85 15.45
C ALA A 12 25.88 -36.29 16.42
N ASP A 13 26.30 -35.99 17.65
CA ASP A 13 25.50 -35.27 18.64
C ASP A 13 25.77 -33.76 18.59
N GLY A 14 24.78 -32.96 18.97
CA GLY A 14 24.82 -31.49 18.89
C GLY A 14 23.94 -30.94 17.75
N PRO A 15 24.21 -29.73 17.21
CA PRO A 15 25.35 -28.84 17.46
C PRO A 15 25.27 -28.03 18.77
N TYR A 16 26.38 -27.94 19.49
CA TYR A 16 26.53 -27.20 20.75
C TYR A 16 27.25 -25.87 20.50
N ARG A 17 26.75 -24.76 21.07
CA ARG A 17 27.37 -23.44 20.96
C ARG A 17 28.54 -23.31 21.93
N VAL A 18 29.75 -23.08 21.40
CA VAL A 18 30.98 -22.96 22.21
C VAL A 18 31.42 -21.51 22.37
N THR A 19 31.20 -20.68 21.35
CA THR A 19 31.45 -19.24 21.38
C THR A 19 30.33 -18.50 20.65
N PRO A 20 30.31 -17.15 20.61
CA PRO A 20 29.25 -16.42 19.94
C PRO A 20 28.99 -16.83 18.49
N ASN A 21 30.02 -17.29 17.77
CA ASN A 21 29.95 -17.67 16.35
C ASN A 21 30.44 -19.11 16.07
N LEU A 22 30.93 -19.85 17.06
CA LEU A 22 31.43 -21.22 16.89
C LEU A 22 30.45 -22.24 17.49
N MET A 23 30.18 -23.29 16.71
CA MET A 23 29.41 -24.47 17.15
C MET A 23 30.23 -25.75 16.93
N VAL A 24 30.08 -26.71 17.83
CA VAL A 24 30.76 -28.01 17.81
C VAL A 24 29.75 -29.14 17.73
N VAL A 25 30.11 -30.20 17.02
CA VAL A 25 29.39 -31.48 16.99
C VAL A 25 30.34 -32.58 17.46
N ILE A 26 29.79 -33.61 18.09
CA ILE A 26 30.58 -34.74 18.60
C ILE A 26 30.28 -35.95 17.71
N PRO A 27 31.23 -36.42 16.88
CA PRO A 27 30.97 -37.48 15.92
C PRO A 27 30.67 -38.81 16.62
N THR A 28 29.58 -39.46 16.23
CA THR A 28 29.19 -40.80 16.70
C THR A 28 29.30 -41.86 15.60
N SER A 29 29.53 -41.43 14.35
CA SER A 29 29.72 -42.27 13.17
C SER A 29 30.90 -41.77 12.32
N THR A 30 31.45 -42.66 11.46
CA THR A 30 32.48 -42.30 10.48
C THR A 30 32.00 -41.34 9.41
N HIS A 31 30.68 -41.27 9.17
CA HIS A 31 30.08 -40.35 8.20
C HIS A 31 29.18 -39.35 8.93
N VAL A 32 29.60 -38.09 8.94
CA VAL A 32 28.85 -36.97 9.52
C VAL A 32 28.33 -36.07 8.41
N ARG A 33 27.06 -35.69 8.49
CA ARG A 33 26.45 -34.69 7.60
C ARG A 33 25.82 -33.59 8.44
N LEU A 34 26.17 -32.36 8.11
CA LEU A 34 25.54 -31.15 8.62
C LEU A 34 24.67 -30.57 7.51
N HIS A 35 23.38 -30.36 7.79
CA HIS A 35 22.45 -29.79 6.84
C HIS A 35 21.68 -28.63 7.46
N TYR A 36 21.44 -27.61 6.65
CA TYR A 36 20.59 -26.49 7.01
C TYR A 36 19.14 -26.85 6.66
N GLY A 37 18.26 -26.89 7.67
CA GLY A 37 16.86 -27.25 7.50
C GLY A 37 15.93 -26.04 7.55
N TYR A 38 14.74 -26.20 6.97
CA TYR A 38 13.62 -25.29 7.22
C TYR A 38 13.00 -25.59 8.58
N VAL A 39 12.61 -24.55 9.30
CA VAL A 39 11.78 -24.65 10.50
C VAL A 39 10.32 -24.42 10.15
N GLY A 40 9.39 -24.84 11.02
CA GLY A 40 7.95 -24.79 10.73
C GLY A 40 7.44 -23.38 10.39
N ILE A 41 8.04 -22.35 11.00
CA ILE A 41 7.71 -20.96 10.70
C ILE A 41 8.12 -20.54 9.28
N ASP A 42 9.21 -21.10 8.73
CA ASP A 42 9.64 -20.79 7.36
C ASP A 42 8.59 -21.26 6.35
N LEU A 43 8.05 -22.47 6.56
CA LEU A 43 6.97 -23.01 5.75
C LEU A 43 5.69 -22.16 5.87
N LEU A 44 5.32 -21.77 7.10
CA LEU A 44 4.15 -20.92 7.32
C LEU A 44 4.29 -19.56 6.64
N SER A 45 5.45 -18.91 6.77
CA SER A 45 5.74 -17.62 6.14
C SER A 45 5.74 -17.73 4.61
N MET A 46 6.27 -18.82 4.06
CA MET A 46 6.24 -19.07 2.62
C MET A 46 4.82 -19.29 2.11
N LEU A 47 3.99 -20.05 2.83
CA LEU A 47 2.58 -20.25 2.49
C LEU A 47 1.79 -18.93 2.56
N LEU A 48 2.01 -18.14 3.60
CA LEU A 48 1.36 -16.84 3.76
C LEU A 48 1.75 -15.87 2.63
N SER A 49 3.02 -15.89 2.24
CA SER A 49 3.53 -15.09 1.13
C SER A 49 2.91 -15.52 -0.20
N ALA A 50 2.84 -16.83 -0.45
CA ALA A 50 2.17 -17.38 -1.63
C ALA A 50 0.69 -16.96 -1.67
N PHE A 51 0.00 -17.02 -0.52
CA PHE A 51 -1.40 -16.59 -0.41
C PHE A 51 -1.58 -15.11 -0.72
N GLY A 52 -0.70 -14.23 -0.21
CA GLY A 52 -0.73 -12.80 -0.52
C GLY A 52 -0.56 -12.53 -2.02
N ILE A 53 0.39 -13.21 -2.67
CA ILE A 53 0.62 -13.08 -4.13
C ILE A 53 -0.61 -13.54 -4.90
N VAL A 54 -1.20 -14.68 -4.53
CA VAL A 54 -2.44 -15.17 -5.15
C VAL A 54 -3.59 -14.20 -4.95
N GLY A 55 -3.74 -13.62 -3.76
CA GLY A 55 -4.78 -12.62 -3.47
C GLY A 55 -4.62 -11.35 -4.31
N VAL A 56 -3.40 -10.85 -4.46
CA VAL A 56 -3.10 -9.68 -5.30
C VAL A 56 -3.34 -9.99 -6.78
N ALA A 57 -2.83 -11.13 -7.26
CA ALA A 57 -3.08 -11.58 -8.63
C ALA A 57 -4.59 -11.74 -8.88
N TRP A 58 -5.31 -12.32 -7.94
CA TRP A 58 -6.75 -12.47 -8.02
C TRP A 58 -7.46 -11.11 -8.09
N LEU A 59 -7.03 -10.11 -7.32
CA LEU A 59 -7.60 -8.76 -7.43
C LEU A 59 -7.38 -8.14 -8.82
N PHE A 60 -6.20 -8.32 -9.41
CA PHE A 60 -5.92 -7.81 -10.76
C PHE A 60 -6.65 -8.58 -11.86
N LEU A 61 -6.86 -9.89 -11.68
CA LEU A 61 -7.54 -10.74 -12.66
C LEU A 61 -9.07 -10.75 -12.46
N ALA A 62 -9.55 -10.48 -11.25
CA ALA A 62 -10.96 -10.33 -10.96
C ALA A 62 -11.46 -9.07 -11.65
N LYS A 63 -12.50 -9.24 -12.48
CA LYS A 63 -13.23 -8.10 -13.02
C LYS A 63 -13.82 -7.32 -11.84
N PRO A 64 -13.71 -5.98 -11.80
CA PRO A 64 -14.37 -5.20 -10.76
C PRO A 64 -15.87 -5.44 -10.89
N GLU A 65 -16.42 -6.20 -9.94
CA GLU A 65 -17.87 -6.24 -9.75
C GLU A 65 -18.33 -4.80 -9.46
N PRO A 66 -19.47 -4.36 -10.00
CA PRO A 66 -20.04 -3.07 -9.63
C PRO A 66 -20.17 -3.03 -8.10
N VAL A 67 -19.76 -1.88 -7.53
CA VAL A 67 -19.73 -1.61 -6.09
C VAL A 67 -20.97 -2.23 -5.44
N ARG A 68 -20.79 -3.34 -4.72
CA ARG A 68 -21.84 -3.93 -3.90
C ARG A 68 -22.01 -3.03 -2.69
N ASP A 69 -23.26 -2.69 -2.38
CA ASP A 69 -23.66 -1.94 -1.20
C ASP A 69 -22.83 -2.40 0.01
N ALA A 70 -22.07 -1.47 0.59
CA ALA A 70 -21.10 -1.81 1.61
C ALA A 70 -21.82 -2.51 2.79
N LEU A 71 -21.38 -3.72 3.12
CA LEU A 71 -21.92 -4.48 4.26
C LEU A 71 -21.74 -3.77 5.61
N PHE A 72 -20.86 -2.76 5.67
CA PHE A 72 -20.65 -1.92 6.83
C PHE A 72 -20.23 -0.52 6.38
N ASP A 73 -21.19 0.41 6.33
CA ASP A 73 -20.96 1.84 6.16
C ASP A 73 -21.50 2.62 7.37
N PRO A 74 -20.68 2.84 8.41
CA PRO A 74 -21.12 3.51 9.63
C PRO A 74 -21.24 5.04 9.46
N LEU A 75 -20.76 5.61 8.35
CA LEU A 75 -20.60 7.05 8.15
C LEU A 75 -21.20 7.57 6.84
N GLY A 76 -21.74 6.70 5.97
CA GLY A 76 -22.43 7.07 4.73
C GLY A 76 -21.49 7.45 3.58
N TRP A 77 -20.19 7.17 3.68
CA TRP A 77 -19.18 7.77 2.79
C TRP A 77 -19.13 7.14 1.40
N THR A 78 -19.71 5.95 1.18
CA THR A 78 -19.58 5.27 -0.12
C THR A 78 -20.33 5.96 -1.25
N ASP A 79 -21.53 6.47 -0.98
CA ASP A 79 -22.34 7.16 -1.99
C ASP A 79 -21.74 8.54 -2.34
N ASP A 80 -21.22 9.24 -1.33
CA ASP A 80 -20.60 10.56 -1.49
C ASP A 80 -19.30 10.52 -2.32
N LEU A 81 -18.47 9.50 -2.12
CA LEU A 81 -17.19 9.37 -2.83
C LEU A 81 -17.36 8.91 -4.28
N VAL A 82 -18.39 8.11 -4.58
CA VAL A 82 -18.72 7.69 -5.95
C VAL A 82 -19.40 8.83 -6.71
N ALA A 83 -20.34 9.55 -6.08
CA ALA A 83 -21.00 10.71 -6.68
C ALA A 83 -20.00 11.82 -7.05
N ASN A 84 -18.95 12.01 -6.24
CA ASN A 84 -17.99 13.10 -6.44
C ASN A 84 -16.79 12.75 -7.34
N ARG A 85 -16.58 11.47 -7.70
CA ARG A 85 -15.54 11.07 -8.68
C ARG A 85 -16.04 10.97 -10.12
N ILE A 86 -17.36 10.93 -10.32
CA ILE A 86 -18.02 10.96 -11.63
C ILE A 86 -18.88 12.22 -11.76
N GLY A 87 -18.47 13.33 -11.14
CA GLY A 87 -19.01 14.64 -11.48
C GLY A 87 -18.74 14.92 -12.97
N PRO A 88 -19.66 15.58 -13.70
CA PRO A 88 -19.42 15.89 -15.10
C PRO A 88 -18.09 16.62 -15.17
N THR A 89 -17.22 16.19 -16.09
CA THR A 89 -16.04 16.94 -16.49
C THR A 89 -16.42 18.41 -16.45
N VAL A 90 -15.91 19.14 -15.45
CA VAL A 90 -15.88 20.59 -15.54
C VAL A 90 -14.93 20.80 -16.70
N ILE A 91 -15.51 20.84 -17.91
CA ILE A 91 -14.92 21.55 -19.01
C ILE A 91 -14.70 22.90 -18.37
N VAL A 92 -13.44 23.19 -18.05
CA VAL A 92 -13.02 24.56 -17.82
C VAL A 92 -13.41 25.23 -19.13
N GLU A 93 -14.63 25.78 -19.16
CA GLU A 93 -15.13 26.63 -20.22
C GLU A 93 -13.98 27.61 -20.42
N ALA A 94 -13.27 27.44 -21.54
CA ALA A 94 -12.14 28.26 -21.85
C ALA A 94 -12.67 29.68 -21.80
N LYS A 95 -12.21 30.42 -20.78
CA LYS A 95 -12.31 31.86 -20.59
C LYS A 95 -12.94 32.52 -21.80
N HIS A 96 -14.22 32.89 -21.68
CA HIS A 96 -14.88 33.78 -22.63
C HIS A 96 -13.88 34.90 -22.98
N PRO A 97 -13.58 35.15 -24.26
CA PRO A 97 -12.67 36.23 -24.61
C PRO A 97 -13.20 37.47 -23.92
N ALA A 98 -12.30 38.23 -23.30
CA ALA A 98 -12.66 39.51 -22.72
C ALA A 98 -13.50 40.26 -23.75
N ASP A 99 -14.63 40.83 -23.34
CA ASP A 99 -15.41 41.69 -24.20
C ASP A 99 -14.55 42.91 -24.54
N ASP A 100 -13.96 42.88 -25.74
CA ASP A 100 -13.05 43.90 -26.29
C ASP A 100 -13.69 45.30 -26.37
N SER A 101 -15.00 45.40 -26.14
CA SER A 101 -15.73 46.67 -26.13
C SER A 101 -15.64 47.45 -24.81
N GLN A 102 -15.11 46.84 -23.73
CA GLN A 102 -14.91 47.51 -22.45
C GLN A 102 -13.54 48.23 -22.40
N PRO A 103 -13.49 49.55 -22.14
CA PRO A 103 -12.24 50.26 -21.92
C PRO A 103 -11.46 49.68 -20.74
N TRP A 104 -10.13 49.68 -20.83
CA TRP A 104 -9.22 49.13 -19.80
C TRP A 104 -9.23 49.87 -18.46
N TRP A 105 -9.92 51.01 -18.37
CA TRP A 105 -9.89 51.90 -17.20
C TRP A 105 -11.23 51.82 -16.43
N PRO A 106 -11.20 51.83 -15.08
CA PRO A 106 -12.39 51.70 -14.26
C PRO A 106 -13.30 52.93 -14.35
N PRO A 107 -14.64 52.81 -14.26
CA PRO A 107 -15.55 53.95 -14.41
C PRO A 107 -15.24 55.09 -13.42
N ILE A 108 -15.31 56.34 -13.89
CA ILE A 108 -15.07 57.52 -13.05
C ILE A 108 -16.17 57.58 -11.98
N PRO A 109 -15.84 57.67 -10.69
CA PRO A 109 -16.84 57.94 -9.66
C PRO A 109 -17.57 59.25 -10.00
N THR A 110 -18.88 59.21 -10.22
CA THR A 110 -19.68 60.42 -10.44
C THR A 110 -19.65 61.28 -9.19
N ALA A 111 -19.51 62.60 -9.35
CA ALA A 111 -19.48 63.56 -8.25
C ALA A 111 -20.69 63.38 -7.31
N PRO A 112 -20.55 63.61 -5.99
CA PRO A 112 -21.68 63.55 -5.07
C PRO A 112 -22.80 64.50 -5.54
N PRO A 113 -24.08 64.13 -5.39
CA PRO A 113 -25.19 65.00 -5.79
C PRO A 113 -25.06 66.34 -5.05
N GLN A 114 -25.14 67.44 -5.81
CA GLN A 114 -25.13 68.80 -5.24
C GLN A 114 -26.44 69.03 -4.46
N PRO A 115 -26.38 69.72 -3.30
CA PRO A 115 -27.60 70.05 -2.56
C PRO A 115 -28.50 70.95 -3.42
N GLU A 116 -29.77 70.59 -3.52
CA GLU A 116 -30.80 71.39 -4.18
C GLU A 116 -30.99 72.73 -3.45
N PRO A 117 -31.27 73.84 -4.17
CA PRO A 117 -31.43 75.18 -3.58
C PRO A 117 -32.72 75.34 -2.75
#